data_AF-A0A2E9XA34-F1
#
_entry.id   AF-A0A2E9XA34-F1
#
_cell.length_a   1.000
_cell.length_b   1.000
_cell.length_c   1.000
_cell.angle_alpha   90.00
_cell.angle_beta   90.00
_cell.angle_gamma   90.00
#
_symmetry.space_group_name_H-M   'P 1'
#
loop_
_entity.id
_entity.type
_entity.pdbx_description
1 polymer ?
#
loop_
_entity_poly.entity_id
_entity_poly.type
_entity_poly.pdbx_seq_one_letter_code
_entity_poly.pdbx_strand_id
1 'polypeptide(L)'
;MRIVKKKPQRAKSATEKALLLSVLNNARLEVIPLNNLYPQVKFLPAGSAISVTASPAKGIDATLDLTELLLDEGHDPVPHIAARLVKSEAHFEEIISRLDGLKRREIFLIGGDSPDSSGDFTDSIQLLSCLLNNRHQISRIGFGCYPDGHSEIDDAALTLALKQKEDLLRCFSIAGHASTQMCFNPKKVKSWLRTERSYGFQLPVHLGIPGPVDRSKLFAMGTRLGIGNSVRFLKKNKASLRRMIAPGGYDPSELLDPLASELQTLNIAGLHIFTFNQIEATCSWLHASIAKIEIEDIRN
;
A
#
# COMPACT_ATOMS: atom_id res chain seq x y z
N MET A 1 18.58 33.70 -2.22
CA MET A 1 17.79 32.52 -2.65
C MET A 1 18.31 32.04 -4.00
N ARG A 2 19.04 30.91 -4.06
CA ARG A 2 19.34 30.25 -5.34
C ARG A 2 18.09 29.47 -5.76
N ILE A 3 17.39 29.96 -6.78
CA ILE A 3 16.34 29.20 -7.46
C ILE A 3 17.04 28.02 -8.13
N VAL A 4 16.92 26.83 -7.54
CA VAL A 4 17.36 25.60 -8.19
C VAL A 4 16.41 25.37 -9.37
N LYS A 5 16.83 25.78 -10.57
CA LYS A 5 16.11 25.44 -11.80
C LYS A 5 16.04 23.91 -11.89
N LYS A 6 14.84 23.32 -11.77
CA LYS A 6 14.62 21.89 -12.09
C LYS A 6 15.17 21.67 -13.51
N LYS A 7 16.05 20.68 -13.69
CA LYS A 7 16.55 20.31 -15.02
C LYS A 7 15.33 20.04 -15.92
N PRO A 8 15.34 20.46 -17.19
CA PRO A 8 14.23 20.18 -18.10
C PRO A 8 14.04 18.66 -18.15
N GLN A 9 12.84 18.23 -17.79
CA GLN A 9 12.47 16.82 -17.78
C GLN A 9 12.27 16.40 -19.24
N ARG A 10 12.81 15.24 -19.63
CA ARG A 10 12.61 14.67 -20.96
C ARG A 10 11.09 14.57 -21.23
N ALA A 11 10.65 14.97 -22.42
CA ALA A 11 9.28 14.73 -22.84
C ALA A 11 8.99 13.22 -22.82
N LYS A 12 7.87 12.83 -22.20
CA LYS A 12 7.46 11.43 -22.08
C LYS A 12 6.88 10.95 -23.42
N SER A 13 7.19 9.72 -23.82
CA SER A 13 6.58 9.10 -25.01
C SER A 13 5.10 8.81 -24.78
N ALA A 14 4.32 8.61 -25.85
CA ALA A 14 2.92 8.20 -25.75
C ALA A 14 2.76 6.90 -24.91
N THR A 15 3.66 5.94 -25.10
CA THR A 15 3.68 4.69 -24.31
C THR A 15 3.92 4.96 -22.83
N GLU A 16 4.87 5.83 -22.47
CA GLU A 16 5.12 6.19 -21.06
C GLU A 16 3.92 6.88 -20.43
N LYS A 17 3.24 7.77 -21.16
CA LYS A 17 2.01 8.42 -20.70
C LYS A 17 0.90 7.42 -20.46
N ALA A 18 0.65 6.50 -21.41
CA ALA A 18 -0.36 5.45 -21.26
C ALA A 18 -0.08 4.53 -20.06
N LEU A 19 1.19 4.17 -19.82
CA LEU A 19 1.58 3.38 -18.65
C LEU A 19 1.36 4.14 -17.34
N LEU A 20 1.69 5.43 -17.31
CA LEU A 20 1.43 6.28 -16.14
C LEU A 20 -0.06 6.40 -15.84
N LEU A 21 -0.89 6.63 -16.86
CA LEU A 21 -2.35 6.69 -16.72
C LEU A 21 -2.90 5.36 -16.17
N SER A 22 -2.43 4.23 -16.71
CA SER A 22 -2.81 2.90 -16.20
C SER A 22 -2.48 2.73 -14.71
N VAL A 23 -1.26 3.08 -14.30
CA VAL A 23 -0.83 2.98 -12.90
C VAL A 23 -1.60 3.93 -11.98
N LEU A 24 -1.89 5.16 -12.43
CA LEU A 24 -2.69 6.14 -11.67
C LEU A 24 -4.16 5.70 -11.53
N ASN A 25 -4.76 5.18 -12.60
CA ASN A 25 -6.14 4.68 -12.58
C ASN A 25 -6.29 3.42 -11.72
N ASN A 26 -5.23 2.62 -11.58
CA ASN A 26 -5.17 1.47 -10.68
C ASN A 26 -4.70 1.83 -9.27
N ALA A 27 -4.86 3.07 -8.83
CA ALA A 27 -4.51 3.49 -7.48
C ALA A 27 -5.47 2.91 -6.44
N ARG A 28 -4.90 2.44 -5.33
CA ARG A 28 -5.61 2.07 -4.10
C ARG A 28 -5.34 3.11 -3.03
N LEU A 29 -6.39 3.56 -2.37
CA LEU A 29 -6.29 4.54 -1.29
C LEU A 29 -6.24 3.82 0.06
N GLU A 30 -5.15 3.98 0.81
CA GLU A 30 -5.07 3.46 2.18
C GLU A 30 -5.78 4.38 3.16
N VAL A 31 -6.66 3.82 3.96
CA VAL A 31 -7.35 4.50 5.08
C VAL A 31 -7.06 3.80 6.40
N ILE A 32 -7.15 4.55 7.48
CA ILE A 32 -6.84 4.09 8.84
C ILE A 32 -8.08 4.30 9.71
N PRO A 33 -8.53 3.29 10.49
CA PRO A 33 -9.74 3.36 11.31
C PRO A 33 -9.58 4.29 12.52
N LEU A 34 -9.65 5.59 12.24
CA LEU A 34 -9.50 6.71 13.18
C LEU A 34 -10.62 7.71 12.97
N ASN A 35 -10.96 8.45 14.02
CA ASN A 35 -12.09 9.39 13.98
C ASN A 35 -11.94 10.49 12.91
N ASN A 36 -10.71 10.83 12.51
CA ASN A 36 -10.47 11.82 11.45
C ASN A 36 -10.78 11.30 10.04
N LEU A 37 -11.04 9.99 9.86
CA LEU A 37 -11.43 9.39 8.58
C LEU A 37 -12.87 9.73 8.20
N TYR A 38 -13.82 9.65 9.13
CA TYR A 38 -15.26 9.74 8.79
C TYR A 38 -15.64 11.00 8.01
N PRO A 39 -15.17 12.21 8.35
CA PRO A 39 -15.47 13.42 7.57
C PRO A 39 -14.85 13.42 6.16
N GLN A 40 -13.93 12.50 5.88
CA GLN A 40 -13.15 12.39 4.64
C GLN A 40 -13.70 11.32 3.69
N VAL A 41 -14.51 10.38 4.17
CA VAL A 41 -15.11 9.29 3.37
C VAL A 41 -15.89 9.82 2.18
N LYS A 42 -16.65 10.92 2.35
CA LYS A 42 -17.41 11.59 1.28
C LYS A 42 -16.60 12.06 0.07
N PHE A 43 -15.27 12.11 0.18
CA PHE A 43 -14.38 12.51 -0.92
C PHE A 43 -13.80 11.31 -1.68
N LEU A 44 -14.11 10.08 -1.26
CA LEU A 44 -13.72 8.89 -1.99
C LEU A 44 -14.46 8.85 -3.34
N PRO A 45 -13.77 8.58 -4.45
CA PRO A 45 -14.43 8.32 -5.71
C PRO A 45 -15.32 7.06 -5.60
N ALA A 46 -16.48 7.09 -6.24
CA ALA A 46 -17.41 5.97 -6.24
C ALA A 46 -16.73 4.67 -6.70
N GLY A 47 -17.00 3.55 -6.01
CA GLY A 47 -16.43 2.25 -6.37
C GLY A 47 -14.92 2.11 -6.19
N SER A 48 -14.23 3.07 -5.55
CA SER A 48 -12.78 2.99 -5.32
C SER A 48 -12.36 1.73 -4.57
N ALA A 49 -11.22 1.17 -4.93
CA ALA A 49 -10.54 0.13 -4.17
C ALA A 49 -9.82 0.73 -2.96
N ILE A 50 -10.24 0.38 -1.75
CA ILE A 50 -9.77 1.00 -0.49
C ILE A 50 -8.98 -0.01 0.33
N SER A 51 -7.71 0.28 0.60
CA SER A 51 -6.91 -0.50 1.53
C SER A 51 -7.23 -0.08 2.97
N VAL A 52 -7.69 -1.01 3.81
CA VAL A 52 -8.14 -0.70 5.18
C VAL A 52 -7.11 -1.20 6.19
N THR A 53 -6.43 -0.27 6.86
CA THR A 53 -5.29 -0.60 7.75
C THR A 53 -5.70 -1.24 9.07
N ALA A 54 -5.02 -2.35 9.41
CA ALA A 54 -5.03 -2.93 10.74
C ALA A 54 -4.14 -2.14 11.71
N SER A 55 -4.75 -1.50 12.70
CA SER A 55 -4.05 -0.73 13.73
C SER A 55 -3.90 -1.56 15.00
N PRO A 56 -2.66 -1.77 15.52
CA PRO A 56 -2.48 -2.48 16.79
C PRO A 56 -3.24 -1.85 17.95
N ALA A 57 -3.36 -0.51 17.96
CA ALA A 57 -4.08 0.22 19.00
C ALA A 57 -5.61 0.06 18.95
N LYS A 58 -6.17 -0.43 17.83
CA LYS A 58 -7.62 -0.59 17.64
C LYS A 58 -8.05 -2.06 17.54
N GLY A 59 -7.12 -2.98 17.36
CA GLY A 59 -7.42 -4.38 17.08
C GLY A 59 -7.91 -4.59 15.65
N ILE A 60 -8.23 -5.84 15.32
CA ILE A 60 -8.69 -6.23 13.99
C ILE A 60 -10.15 -5.84 13.73
N ASP A 61 -10.99 -5.83 14.75
CA ASP A 61 -12.43 -5.53 14.63
C ASP A 61 -12.68 -4.16 14.02
N ALA A 62 -11.90 -3.15 14.41
CA ALA A 62 -12.01 -1.81 13.84
C ALA A 62 -11.73 -1.76 12.32
N THR A 63 -10.90 -2.68 11.80
CA THR A 63 -10.69 -2.82 10.35
C THR A 63 -11.90 -3.44 9.68
N LEU A 64 -12.49 -4.47 10.29
CA LEU A 64 -13.65 -5.20 9.77
C LEU A 64 -14.91 -4.32 9.78
N ASP A 65 -15.14 -3.57 10.86
CA ASP A 65 -16.24 -2.62 10.98
C ASP A 65 -16.12 -1.51 9.93
N LEU A 66 -14.90 -0.99 9.69
CA LEU A 66 -14.68 0.01 8.65
C LEU A 66 -14.83 -0.58 7.24
N THR A 67 -14.47 -1.85 7.05
CA THR A 67 -14.71 -2.56 5.78
C THR A 67 -16.20 -2.68 5.49
N GLU A 68 -17.01 -3.03 6.49
CA GLU A 68 -18.47 -3.09 6.35
C GLU A 68 -19.06 -1.72 6.01
N LEU A 69 -18.68 -0.67 6.75
CA LEU A 69 -19.12 0.70 6.45
C LEU A 69 -18.77 1.14 5.03
N LEU A 70 -17.55 0.87 4.56
CA LEU A 70 -17.12 1.25 3.21
C LEU A 70 -17.85 0.45 2.11
N LEU A 71 -18.25 -0.79 2.39
CA LEU A 71 -19.09 -1.57 1.48
C LEU A 71 -20.49 -0.95 1.36
N ASP A 72 -21.09 -0.55 2.48
CA ASP A 72 -22.41 0.08 2.51
C ASP A 72 -22.42 1.43 1.77
N GLU A 73 -21.29 2.16 1.80
CA GLU A 73 -21.06 3.38 1.01
C GLU A 73 -20.73 3.11 -0.48
N GLY A 74 -20.71 1.85 -0.91
CA GLY A 74 -20.53 1.45 -2.31
C GLY A 74 -19.08 1.43 -2.80
N HIS A 75 -18.11 1.28 -1.91
CA HIS A 75 -16.69 1.12 -2.25
C HIS A 75 -16.24 -0.35 -2.25
N ASP A 76 -15.01 -0.62 -2.70
CA ASP A 76 -14.41 -1.95 -2.71
C ASP A 76 -13.25 -2.05 -1.69
N PRO A 77 -13.55 -2.22 -0.39
CA PRO A 77 -12.53 -2.31 0.64
C PRO A 77 -11.78 -3.65 0.61
N VAL A 78 -10.47 -3.56 0.81
CA VAL A 78 -9.51 -4.64 0.98
C VAL A 78 -8.97 -4.55 2.42
N PRO A 79 -9.51 -5.36 3.36
CA PRO A 79 -9.09 -5.34 4.75
C PRO A 79 -7.67 -5.87 4.91
N HIS A 80 -6.87 -5.17 5.72
CA HIS A 80 -5.59 -5.69 6.19
C HIS A 80 -5.80 -6.64 7.35
N ILE A 81 -5.21 -7.84 7.27
CA ILE A 81 -5.14 -8.78 8.38
C ILE A 81 -3.69 -8.84 8.87
N ALA A 82 -3.46 -8.35 10.09
CA ALA A 82 -2.16 -8.36 10.72
C ALA A 82 -2.00 -9.62 11.58
N ALA A 83 -1.02 -10.47 11.26
CA ALA A 83 -0.75 -11.75 11.95
C ALA A 83 -0.72 -11.60 13.47
N ARG A 84 0.03 -10.62 13.98
CA ARG A 84 0.17 -10.39 15.42
C ARG A 84 -1.07 -9.81 16.12
N LEU A 85 -2.16 -9.53 15.39
CA LEU A 85 -3.46 -9.17 15.98
C LEU A 85 -4.45 -10.35 15.95
N VAL A 86 -4.12 -11.42 15.23
CA VAL A 86 -4.88 -12.66 15.23
C VAL A 86 -4.44 -13.46 16.45
N LYS A 87 -5.44 -13.92 17.22
CA LYS A 87 -5.23 -14.46 18.57
C LYS A 87 -5.05 -15.97 18.54
N SER A 88 -5.70 -16.62 17.60
CA SER A 88 -5.65 -18.06 17.39
C SER A 88 -6.15 -18.40 15.99
N GLU A 89 -6.00 -19.66 15.58
CA GLU A 89 -6.64 -20.17 14.36
C GLU A 89 -8.17 -20.00 14.38
N ALA A 90 -8.84 -20.29 15.50
CA ALA A 90 -10.29 -20.07 15.64
C ALA A 90 -10.68 -18.59 15.46
N HIS A 91 -9.90 -17.65 16.02
CA HIS A 91 -10.13 -16.23 15.79
C HIS A 91 -9.92 -15.87 14.30
N PHE A 92 -8.98 -16.52 13.61
CA PHE A 92 -8.81 -16.31 12.18
C PHE A 92 -9.98 -16.83 11.36
N GLU A 93 -10.51 -18.00 11.69
CA GLU A 93 -11.71 -18.56 11.06
C GLU A 93 -12.92 -17.64 11.23
N GLU A 94 -13.11 -17.05 12.42
CA GLU A 94 -14.15 -16.05 12.66
C GLU A 94 -13.99 -14.81 11.77
N ILE A 95 -12.76 -14.31 11.64
CA ILE A 95 -12.44 -13.18 10.75
C ILE A 95 -12.79 -13.53 9.29
N ILE A 96 -12.34 -14.69 8.80
CA ILE A 96 -12.61 -15.13 7.42
C ILE A 96 -14.10 -15.36 7.20
N SER A 97 -14.81 -15.98 8.15
CA SER A 97 -16.26 -16.18 8.07
C SER A 97 -17.01 -14.84 7.99
N ARG A 98 -16.57 -13.81 8.73
CA ARG A 98 -17.16 -12.47 8.63
C ARG A 98 -16.93 -11.87 7.24
N LEU A 99 -15.71 -11.98 6.71
CA LEU A 99 -15.38 -11.49 5.36
C LEU A 99 -16.15 -12.21 4.25
N ASP A 100 -16.35 -13.52 4.40
CA ASP A 100 -17.18 -14.34 3.52
C ASP A 100 -18.65 -13.90 3.56
N GLY A 101 -19.19 -13.57 4.74
CA GLY A 101 -20.51 -12.99 4.92
C GLY A 101 -20.67 -11.62 4.22
N LEU A 102 -19.60 -10.82 4.25
CA LEU A 102 -19.48 -9.56 3.50
C LEU A 102 -19.14 -9.76 2.02
N LYS A 103 -19.07 -11.01 1.55
CA LYS A 103 -18.73 -11.42 0.18
C LYS A 103 -17.39 -10.86 -0.31
N ARG A 104 -16.45 -10.61 0.60
CA ARG A 104 -15.12 -10.13 0.23
C ARG A 104 -14.29 -11.22 -0.42
N ARG A 105 -13.61 -10.84 -1.50
CA ARG A 105 -12.78 -11.74 -2.32
C ARG A 105 -11.30 -11.40 -2.27
N GLU A 106 -10.95 -10.27 -1.67
CA GLU A 106 -9.59 -9.79 -1.55
C GLU A 106 -9.28 -9.36 -0.13
N ILE A 107 -8.12 -9.78 0.37
CA ILE A 107 -7.54 -9.35 1.64
C ILE A 107 -6.07 -8.97 1.45
N PHE A 108 -5.52 -8.24 2.42
CA PHE A 108 -4.11 -7.90 2.45
C PHE A 108 -3.45 -8.43 3.73
N LEU A 109 -2.47 -9.32 3.60
CA LEU A 109 -1.79 -9.94 4.73
C LEU A 109 -0.52 -9.18 5.11
N ILE A 110 -0.35 -8.93 6.41
CA ILE A 110 0.85 -8.29 6.95
C ILE A 110 1.26 -8.93 8.28
N GLY A 111 2.55 -8.88 8.64
CA GLY A 111 3.00 -9.40 9.94
C GLY A 111 2.40 -8.61 11.11
N GLY A 112 2.40 -7.29 11.00
CA GLY A 112 1.93 -6.38 12.06
C GLY A 112 3.02 -6.06 13.09
N ASP A 113 2.85 -4.93 13.78
CA ASP A 113 3.87 -4.38 14.68
C ASP A 113 3.44 -4.43 16.16
N SER A 114 2.55 -5.37 16.53
CA SER A 114 2.22 -5.60 17.95
C SER A 114 3.47 -6.17 18.65
N PRO A 115 3.95 -5.56 19.75
CA PRO A 115 5.05 -6.11 20.53
C PRO A 115 4.63 -7.39 21.26
N ASP A 116 3.34 -7.50 21.59
CA ASP A 116 2.75 -8.67 22.24
C ASP A 116 2.16 -9.60 21.17
N SER A 117 3.00 -10.44 20.55
CA SER A 117 2.51 -11.58 19.76
C SER A 117 2.12 -12.71 20.70
N SER A 118 1.02 -12.52 21.45
CA SER A 118 0.48 -13.56 22.33
C SER A 118 -0.40 -14.58 21.59
N GLY A 119 -0.69 -14.35 20.30
CA GLY A 119 -1.46 -15.25 19.46
C GLY A 119 -0.60 -16.23 18.65
N ASP A 120 -1.29 -17.19 18.03
CA ASP A 120 -0.69 -18.33 17.33
C ASP A 120 0.14 -17.96 16.08
N PHE A 121 0.00 -16.73 15.56
CA PHE A 121 0.64 -16.28 14.33
C PHE A 121 1.70 -15.20 14.59
N THR A 122 2.95 -15.49 14.21
CA THR A 122 4.09 -14.56 14.37
C THR A 122 4.35 -13.73 13.11
N ASP A 123 3.92 -14.21 11.94
CA ASP A 123 4.14 -13.58 10.64
C ASP A 123 3.01 -13.83 9.62
N SER A 124 3.07 -13.11 8.50
CA SER A 124 2.06 -13.21 7.43
C SER A 124 2.10 -14.51 6.63
N ILE A 125 3.22 -15.26 6.64
CA ILE A 125 3.34 -16.53 5.92
C ILE A 125 2.53 -17.60 6.65
N GLN A 126 2.57 -17.61 7.98
CA GLN A 126 1.76 -18.52 8.80
C GLN A 126 0.26 -18.26 8.59
N LEU A 127 -0.18 -17.00 8.59
CA LEU A 127 -1.56 -16.65 8.24
C LEU A 127 -1.94 -17.10 6.83
N LEU A 128 -1.07 -16.85 5.85
CA LEU A 128 -1.31 -17.27 4.47
C LEU A 128 -1.47 -18.79 4.38
N SER A 129 -0.58 -19.53 5.05
CA SER A 129 -0.61 -20.99 5.06
C SER A 129 -1.88 -21.51 5.73
N CYS A 130 -2.28 -20.94 6.88
CA CYS A 130 -3.52 -21.30 7.56
C CYS A 130 -4.74 -21.01 6.67
N LEU A 131 -4.79 -19.84 6.01
CA LEU A 131 -5.89 -19.50 5.10
C LEU A 131 -6.02 -20.55 3.99
N LEU A 132 -4.93 -20.83 3.28
CA LEU A 132 -4.94 -21.71 2.10
C LEU A 132 -5.29 -23.17 2.43
N ASN A 133 -5.09 -23.61 3.67
CA ASN A 133 -5.47 -24.95 4.12
C ASN A 133 -6.92 -25.05 4.63
N ASN A 134 -7.61 -23.91 4.77
CA ASN A 134 -8.97 -23.84 5.29
C ASN A 134 -9.97 -23.42 4.18
N ARG A 135 -11.26 -23.60 4.43
CA ARG A 135 -12.30 -23.15 3.50
C ARG A 135 -12.42 -21.63 3.56
N HIS A 136 -12.36 -20.98 2.41
CA HIS A 136 -12.54 -19.53 2.28
C HIS A 136 -13.06 -19.17 0.89
N GLN A 137 -13.57 -17.95 0.77
CA GLN A 137 -14.02 -17.39 -0.51
C GLN A 137 -13.05 -16.39 -1.14
N ILE A 138 -11.92 -16.13 -0.48
CA ILE A 138 -10.84 -15.26 -0.96
C ILE A 138 -10.24 -15.79 -2.26
N SER A 139 -10.19 -14.95 -3.30
CA SER A 139 -9.62 -15.28 -4.60
C SER A 139 -8.41 -14.41 -4.97
N ARG A 140 -8.12 -13.37 -4.16
CA ARG A 140 -6.97 -12.49 -4.36
C ARG A 140 -6.34 -12.12 -3.02
N ILE A 141 -5.02 -12.14 -2.94
CA ILE A 141 -4.29 -11.81 -1.72
C ILE A 141 -3.17 -10.81 -2.02
N GLY A 142 -3.16 -9.72 -1.26
CA GLY A 142 -2.04 -8.78 -1.23
C GLY A 142 -1.10 -9.05 -0.06
N PHE A 143 0.16 -8.66 -0.19
CA PHE A 143 1.09 -8.62 0.94
C PHE A 143 2.14 -7.51 0.83
N GLY A 144 2.69 -7.12 1.98
CA GLY A 144 3.73 -6.09 2.05
C GLY A 144 5.10 -6.55 1.55
N CYS A 145 5.87 -5.61 0.98
CA CYS A 145 7.30 -5.75 0.66
C CYS A 145 8.08 -4.46 0.96
N TYR A 146 9.41 -4.53 1.05
CA TYR A 146 10.23 -3.47 1.64
C TYR A 146 11.44 -3.08 0.77
N PRO A 147 11.26 -2.22 -0.25
CA PRO A 147 12.36 -1.82 -1.14
C PRO A 147 13.50 -1.05 -0.45
N ASP A 148 13.22 -0.47 0.72
CA ASP A 148 14.18 0.24 1.57
C ASP A 148 14.74 -0.63 2.72
N GLY A 149 14.41 -1.93 2.75
CA GLY A 149 14.74 -2.86 3.84
C GLY A 149 13.83 -2.72 5.06
N HIS A 150 14.06 -3.54 6.08
CA HIS A 150 13.34 -3.52 7.36
C HIS A 150 14.32 -3.40 8.53
N SER A 151 13.95 -2.68 9.60
CA SER A 151 14.87 -2.43 10.72
C SER A 151 15.16 -3.66 11.59
N GLU A 152 14.31 -4.68 11.49
CA GLU A 152 14.32 -5.87 12.37
C GLU A 152 14.44 -7.19 11.58
N ILE A 153 14.38 -7.13 10.24
CA ILE A 153 14.42 -8.32 9.38
C ILE A 153 15.50 -8.08 8.34
N ASP A 154 16.40 -9.03 8.16
CA ASP A 154 17.47 -8.94 7.18
C ASP A 154 16.94 -9.04 5.75
N ASP A 155 17.67 -8.44 4.80
CA ASP A 155 17.24 -8.37 3.40
C ASP A 155 17.09 -9.76 2.76
N ALA A 156 17.90 -10.75 3.15
CA ALA A 156 17.81 -12.10 2.60
C ALA A 156 16.52 -12.81 3.08
N ALA A 157 16.16 -12.67 4.36
CA ALA A 157 14.90 -13.17 4.90
C ALA A 157 13.70 -12.45 4.26
N LEU A 158 13.78 -11.15 3.98
CA LEU A 158 12.73 -10.42 3.26
C LEU A 158 12.51 -10.97 1.85
N THR A 159 13.58 -11.18 1.08
CA THR A 159 13.52 -11.79 -0.26
C THR A 159 12.97 -13.22 -0.20
N LEU A 160 13.45 -14.05 0.75
CA LEU A 160 12.95 -15.42 0.92
C LEU A 160 11.45 -15.44 1.26
N ALA A 161 11.02 -14.62 2.20
CA ALA A 161 9.62 -14.51 2.61
C ALA A 161 8.73 -14.04 1.45
N LEU A 162 9.22 -13.12 0.62
CA LEU A 162 8.49 -12.66 -0.56
C LEU A 162 8.26 -13.79 -1.56
N LYS A 163 9.31 -14.58 -1.84
CA LYS A 163 9.24 -15.73 -2.75
C LYS A 163 8.33 -16.83 -2.20
N GLN A 164 8.45 -17.15 -0.91
CA GLN A 164 7.60 -18.15 -0.26
C GLN A 164 6.11 -17.80 -0.34
N LYS A 165 5.74 -16.53 -0.10
CA LYS A 165 4.34 -16.09 -0.26
C LYS A 165 3.85 -16.23 -1.69
N GLU A 166 4.66 -15.87 -2.69
CA GLU A 166 4.30 -16.07 -4.09
C GLU A 166 4.14 -17.55 -4.44
N ASP A 167 5.04 -18.40 -3.97
CA ASP A 167 5.00 -19.84 -4.27
C ASP A 167 3.75 -20.49 -3.65
N LEU A 168 3.38 -20.11 -2.42
CA LEU A 168 2.12 -20.51 -1.79
C LEU A 168 0.90 -20.10 -2.62
N LEU A 169 0.83 -18.83 -3.04
CA LEU A 169 -0.28 -18.37 -3.90
C LEU A 169 -0.34 -19.15 -5.21
N ARG A 170 0.81 -19.44 -5.83
CA ARG A 170 0.88 -20.23 -7.06
C ARG A 170 0.42 -21.68 -6.84
N CYS A 171 0.88 -22.34 -5.78
CA CYS A 171 0.49 -23.72 -5.45
C CYS A 171 -1.02 -23.89 -5.29
N PHE A 172 -1.67 -22.89 -4.69
CA PHE A 172 -3.12 -22.90 -4.47
C PHE A 172 -3.91 -22.16 -5.56
N SER A 173 -3.25 -21.73 -6.65
CA SER A 173 -3.87 -20.98 -7.76
C SER A 173 -4.65 -19.72 -7.34
N ILE A 174 -4.17 -19.02 -6.31
CA ILE A 174 -4.75 -17.76 -5.83
C ILE A 174 -4.04 -16.58 -6.49
N ALA A 175 -4.81 -15.59 -6.94
CA ALA A 175 -4.24 -14.38 -7.52
C ALA A 175 -3.51 -13.54 -6.45
N GLY A 176 -2.36 -12.98 -6.80
CA GLY A 176 -1.50 -12.27 -5.85
C GLY A 176 -1.05 -10.90 -6.33
N HIS A 177 -0.75 -10.01 -5.39
CA HIS A 177 0.07 -8.82 -5.65
C HIS A 177 0.93 -8.50 -4.42
N ALA A 178 2.05 -7.82 -4.64
CA ALA A 178 2.80 -7.19 -3.56
C ALA A 178 2.52 -5.69 -3.52
N SER A 179 2.47 -5.10 -2.33
CA SER A 179 2.44 -3.65 -2.15
C SER A 179 3.70 -3.22 -1.42
N THR A 180 4.42 -2.25 -1.96
CA THR A 180 5.61 -1.76 -1.28
C THR A 180 5.20 -0.93 -0.07
N GLN A 181 6.01 -0.97 0.98
CA GLN A 181 6.00 0.10 1.96
C GLN A 181 6.28 1.45 1.26
N MET A 182 5.95 2.55 1.93
CA MET A 182 6.11 3.90 1.41
C MET A 182 7.52 4.16 0.90
N CYS A 183 7.63 4.44 -0.40
CA CYS A 183 8.88 4.65 -1.10
C CYS A 183 9.09 6.13 -1.41
N PHE A 184 10.37 6.53 -1.46
CA PHE A 184 10.77 7.92 -1.73
C PHE A 184 11.95 8.04 -2.69
N ASN A 185 12.54 6.92 -3.09
CA ASN A 185 13.70 6.90 -3.97
C ASN A 185 13.45 5.98 -5.17
N PRO A 186 13.23 6.54 -6.37
CA PRO A 186 12.96 5.73 -7.55
C PRO A 186 14.12 4.81 -7.91
N LYS A 187 15.37 5.20 -7.62
CA LYS A 187 16.54 4.35 -7.89
C LYS A 187 16.55 3.10 -7.01
N LYS A 188 16.17 3.24 -5.73
CA LYS A 188 16.08 2.09 -4.82
C LYS A 188 14.96 1.14 -5.22
N VAL A 189 13.78 1.68 -5.55
CA VAL A 189 12.66 0.88 -6.08
C VAL A 189 13.09 0.09 -7.31
N LYS A 190 13.76 0.73 -8.28
CA LYS A 190 14.28 0.05 -9.48
C LYS A 190 15.28 -1.04 -9.14
N SER A 191 16.28 -0.73 -8.32
CA SER A 191 17.33 -1.68 -7.95
C SER A 191 16.73 -2.89 -7.25
N TRP A 192 15.87 -2.66 -6.25
CA TRP A 192 15.20 -3.71 -5.50
C TRP A 192 14.34 -4.58 -6.40
N LEU A 193 13.43 -3.99 -7.21
CA LEU A 193 12.58 -4.78 -8.10
C LEU A 193 13.38 -5.60 -9.09
N ARG A 194 14.44 -5.05 -9.69
CA ARG A 194 15.31 -5.82 -10.61
C ARG A 194 15.97 -7.00 -9.89
N THR A 195 16.43 -6.81 -8.65
CA THR A 195 16.98 -7.89 -7.82
C THR A 195 15.93 -8.97 -7.53
N GLU A 196 14.76 -8.61 -7.04
CA GLU A 196 13.69 -9.59 -6.75
C GLU A 196 13.24 -10.35 -8.01
N ARG A 197 13.14 -9.66 -9.14
CA ARG A 197 12.81 -10.27 -10.44
C ARG A 197 13.91 -11.25 -10.90
N SER A 198 15.19 -10.93 -10.64
CA SER A 198 16.31 -11.85 -10.89
C SER A 198 16.29 -13.10 -10.00
N TYR A 199 15.67 -13.01 -8.82
CA TYR A 199 15.38 -14.16 -7.95
C TYR A 199 14.04 -14.85 -8.28
N GLY A 200 13.39 -14.46 -9.38
CA GLY A 200 12.21 -15.13 -9.91
C GLY A 200 10.89 -14.72 -9.26
N PHE A 201 10.84 -13.63 -8.50
CA PHE A 201 9.58 -13.02 -8.07
C PHE A 201 8.86 -12.41 -9.28
N GLN A 202 7.60 -12.77 -9.55
CA GLN A 202 6.85 -12.39 -10.77
C GLN A 202 5.57 -11.59 -10.50
N LEU A 203 5.00 -11.66 -9.29
CA LEU A 203 3.74 -10.97 -8.98
C LEU A 203 3.78 -9.46 -9.31
N PRO A 204 2.64 -8.88 -9.73
CA PRO A 204 2.52 -7.45 -9.92
C PRO A 204 2.74 -6.70 -8.61
N VAL A 205 3.31 -5.50 -8.71
CA VAL A 205 3.63 -4.65 -7.56
C VAL A 205 2.78 -3.38 -7.61
N HIS A 206 2.14 -3.07 -6.49
CA HIS A 206 1.57 -1.76 -6.23
C HIS A 206 2.61 -0.90 -5.54
N LEU A 207 2.97 0.21 -6.17
CA LEU A 207 4.00 1.10 -5.65
C LEU A 207 3.41 1.95 -4.52
N GLY A 208 3.93 1.74 -3.32
CA GLY A 208 3.61 2.50 -2.13
C GLY A 208 4.13 3.93 -2.20
N ILE A 209 3.22 4.91 -2.26
CA ILE A 209 3.56 6.34 -2.34
C ILE A 209 2.84 7.14 -1.25
N PRO A 210 3.50 8.15 -0.65
CA PRO A 210 2.80 9.08 0.22
C PRO A 210 1.79 9.89 -0.60
N GLY A 211 0.57 10.02 -0.09
CA GLY A 211 -0.35 11.05 -0.58
C GLY A 211 0.12 12.46 -0.17
N PRO A 212 -0.43 13.51 -0.78
CA PRO A 212 -0.18 14.89 -0.37
C PRO A 212 -0.65 15.09 1.08
N VAL A 213 0.28 15.42 1.97
CA VAL A 213 -0.01 15.58 3.41
C VAL A 213 0.63 16.85 3.96
N ASP A 214 -0.15 17.58 4.76
CA ASP A 214 0.35 18.76 5.48
C ASP A 214 1.34 18.34 6.58
N ARG A 215 2.42 19.09 6.73
CA ARG A 215 3.50 18.78 7.68
C ARG A 215 3.03 18.76 9.14
N SER A 216 2.15 19.68 9.52
CA SER A 216 1.61 19.77 10.88
C SER A 216 0.76 18.54 11.21
N LYS A 217 -0.03 18.06 10.23
CA LYS A 217 -0.84 16.84 10.34
C LYS A 217 0.03 15.60 10.41
N LEU A 218 1.08 15.51 9.59
CA LEU A 218 2.05 14.42 9.65
C LEU A 218 2.69 14.31 11.05
N PHE A 219 3.10 15.45 11.62
CA PHE A 219 3.72 15.50 12.96
C PHE A 219 2.73 15.13 14.07
N ALA A 220 1.49 15.62 14.00
CA ALA A 220 0.42 15.29 14.96
C ALA A 220 0.03 13.81 14.92
N MET A 221 0.03 13.19 13.73
CA MET A 221 -0.16 11.74 13.60
C MET A 221 1.05 10.98 14.15
N GLY A 222 2.27 11.51 13.97
CA GLY A 222 3.49 10.97 14.55
C GLY A 222 3.49 10.94 16.10
N THR A 223 2.90 11.91 16.78
CA THR A 223 2.97 11.95 18.26
C THR A 223 1.84 11.21 18.96
N ARG A 224 0.65 11.11 18.36
CA ARG A 224 -0.56 10.58 19.03
C ARG A 224 -0.88 9.12 18.75
N LEU A 225 -0.29 8.54 17.73
CA LEU A 225 -0.84 7.36 17.11
C LEU A 225 0.27 6.30 16.99
N GLY A 226 0.27 5.30 17.89
CA GLY A 226 1.01 4.05 17.73
C GLY A 226 0.49 3.19 16.55
N ILE A 227 0.21 3.81 15.41
CA ILE A 227 -0.79 3.37 14.44
C ILE A 227 -0.16 3.15 13.08
N GLY A 228 -0.47 2.00 12.49
CA GLY A 228 -0.14 1.61 11.12
C GLY A 228 1.35 1.36 10.86
N ASN A 229 1.65 0.28 10.15
CA ASN A 229 3.03 -0.08 9.80
C ASN A 229 3.71 1.04 8.99
N SER A 230 2.95 1.78 8.19
CA SER A 230 3.42 2.86 7.30
C SER A 230 3.86 4.12 8.06
N VAL A 231 3.12 4.55 9.09
CA VAL A 231 3.47 5.72 9.91
C VAL A 231 4.62 5.38 10.86
N ARG A 232 4.66 4.16 11.41
CA ARG A 232 5.79 3.69 12.23
C ARG A 232 7.08 3.58 11.42
N PHE A 233 7.00 3.07 10.19
CA PHE A 233 8.12 3.05 9.25
C PHE A 233 8.68 4.45 9.01
N LEU A 234 7.82 5.46 8.79
CA LEU A 234 8.25 6.85 8.63
C LEU A 234 9.01 7.39 9.84
N LYS A 235 8.58 7.06 11.07
CA LYS A 235 9.29 7.46 12.30
C LYS A 235 10.68 6.84 12.37
N LYS A 236 10.79 5.54 12.05
CA LYS A 236 12.07 4.81 12.09
C LYS A 236 13.01 5.23 10.94
N ASN A 237 12.46 5.70 9.82
CA ASN A 237 13.23 6.09 8.64
C ASN A 237 13.38 7.62 8.52
N LYS A 238 14.34 8.19 9.27
CA LYS A 238 14.62 9.65 9.32
C LYS A 238 14.82 10.29 7.93
N ALA A 239 15.38 9.56 6.97
CA ALA A 239 15.60 10.04 5.60
C ALA A 239 14.29 10.18 4.80
N SER A 240 13.32 9.32 5.06
CA SER A 240 11.97 9.38 4.48
C SER A 240 11.16 10.52 5.09
N LEU A 241 11.20 10.67 6.42
CA LEU A 241 10.59 11.81 7.10
C LEU A 241 11.15 13.15 6.62
N ARG A 242 12.48 13.27 6.46
CA ARG A 242 13.14 14.50 5.97
C ARG A 242 12.62 14.92 4.59
N ARG A 243 12.30 13.97 3.71
CA ARG A 243 11.77 14.24 2.37
C ARG A 243 10.32 14.72 2.42
N MET A 244 9.49 14.16 3.29
CA MET A 244 8.11 14.63 3.48
C MET A 244 8.02 16.05 4.03
N ILE A 245 8.96 16.43 4.90
CA ILE A 245 8.98 17.77 5.54
C ILE A 245 9.79 18.82 4.76
N ALA A 246 10.35 18.47 3.60
CA ALA A 246 11.20 19.37 2.81
C ALA A 246 10.40 20.58 2.29
N PRO A 247 11.02 21.79 2.18
CA PRO A 247 10.40 23.00 1.59
C PRO A 247 9.77 22.71 0.23
N GLY A 248 8.46 23.01 0.05
CA GLY A 248 7.70 22.71 -1.17
C GLY A 248 6.69 21.56 -1.07
N GLY A 249 6.74 20.75 0.00
CA GLY A 249 5.89 19.57 0.14
C GLY A 249 6.44 18.37 -0.64
N TYR A 250 5.80 17.21 -0.50
CA TYR A 250 6.13 16.03 -1.31
C TYR A 250 5.18 15.94 -2.50
N ASP A 251 5.73 15.97 -3.72
CA ASP A 251 4.99 15.69 -4.95
C ASP A 251 5.26 14.23 -5.35
N PRO A 252 4.25 13.34 -5.33
CA PRO A 252 4.44 11.94 -5.68
C PRO A 252 4.91 11.71 -7.13
N SER A 253 4.72 12.71 -8.00
CA SER A 253 5.28 12.70 -9.36
C SER A 253 6.81 12.59 -9.37
N GLU A 254 7.49 13.06 -8.32
CA GLU A 254 8.95 12.95 -8.19
C GLU A 254 9.45 11.51 -8.01
N LEU A 255 8.58 10.61 -7.55
CA LEU A 255 8.87 9.17 -7.50
C LEU A 255 8.41 8.47 -8.78
N LEU A 256 7.24 8.82 -9.31
CA LEU A 256 6.62 8.10 -10.42
C LEU A 256 7.23 8.44 -11.78
N ASP A 257 7.48 9.72 -12.06
CA ASP A 257 8.01 10.15 -13.37
C ASP A 257 9.35 9.48 -13.73
N PRO A 258 10.32 9.34 -12.81
CA PRO A 258 11.57 8.65 -13.12
C PRO A 258 11.40 7.14 -13.38
N LEU A 259 10.26 6.54 -13.00
CA LEU A 259 9.95 5.13 -13.22
C LEU A 259 9.20 4.89 -14.54
N ALA A 260 8.68 5.93 -15.20
CA ALA A 260 7.74 5.83 -16.33
C ALA A 260 8.19 4.86 -17.44
N SER A 261 9.46 4.95 -17.85
CA SER A 261 10.05 4.11 -18.91
C SER A 261 10.19 2.62 -18.55
N GLU A 262 10.01 2.27 -17.27
CA GLU A 262 10.26 0.93 -16.73
C GLU A 262 9.04 0.36 -15.98
N LEU A 263 7.90 1.05 -15.96
CA LEU A 263 6.70 0.59 -15.25
C LEU A 263 6.28 -0.82 -15.71
N GLN A 264 6.25 -1.04 -17.02
CA GLN A 264 5.89 -2.34 -17.61
C GLN A 264 6.94 -3.42 -17.31
N THR A 265 8.22 -3.13 -17.51
CA THR A 265 9.29 -4.13 -17.32
C THR A 265 9.48 -4.52 -15.86
N LEU A 266 9.20 -3.61 -14.93
CA LEU A 266 9.23 -3.87 -13.49
C LEU A 266 7.92 -4.50 -12.97
N ASN A 267 6.90 -4.61 -13.82
CA ASN A 267 5.55 -5.08 -13.49
C ASN A 267 4.93 -4.28 -12.32
N ILE A 268 5.01 -2.95 -12.42
CA ILE A 268 4.32 -2.03 -11.50
C ILE A 268 2.92 -1.81 -12.06
N ALA A 269 1.92 -2.40 -11.41
CA ALA A 269 0.54 -2.49 -11.94
C ALA A 269 -0.39 -1.37 -11.44
N GLY A 270 -0.01 -0.70 -10.36
CA GLY A 270 -0.83 0.32 -9.71
C GLY A 270 -0.09 1.03 -8.59
N LEU A 271 -0.81 1.92 -7.91
CA LEU A 271 -0.30 2.67 -6.76
C LEU A 271 -0.98 2.18 -5.49
N HIS A 272 -0.24 2.19 -4.39
CA HIS A 272 -0.78 2.10 -3.04
C HIS A 272 -0.54 3.44 -2.36
N ILE A 273 -1.57 4.28 -2.30
CA ILE A 273 -1.42 5.66 -1.84
C ILE A 273 -1.74 5.74 -0.35
N PHE A 274 -0.72 6.04 0.45
CA PHE A 274 -0.87 6.28 1.87
C PHE A 274 -1.51 7.66 2.09
N THR A 275 -2.83 7.69 2.26
CA THR A 275 -3.58 8.95 2.34
C THR A 275 -3.41 9.67 3.68
N PHE A 276 -3.05 8.94 4.74
CA PHE A 276 -3.09 9.44 6.13
C PHE A 276 -4.47 9.99 6.53
N ASN A 277 -5.55 9.43 5.96
CA ASN A 277 -6.93 9.92 6.06
C ASN A 277 -7.13 11.34 5.47
N GLN A 278 -6.23 11.82 4.63
CA GLN A 278 -6.36 13.08 3.89
C GLN A 278 -6.85 12.80 2.47
N ILE A 279 -8.07 12.25 2.36
CA ILE A 279 -8.65 11.72 1.13
C ILE A 279 -8.89 12.82 0.10
N GLU A 280 -9.48 13.96 0.51
CA GLU A 280 -9.80 15.06 -0.42
C GLU A 280 -8.56 15.56 -1.17
N ALA A 281 -7.48 15.83 -0.42
CA ALA A 281 -6.21 16.28 -0.99
C ALA A 281 -5.61 15.22 -1.91
N THR A 282 -5.68 13.95 -1.51
CA THR A 282 -5.14 12.84 -2.29
C THR A 282 -5.89 12.65 -3.61
N CYS A 283 -7.23 12.67 -3.59
CA CYS A 283 -8.04 12.51 -4.79
C CYS A 283 -7.91 13.72 -5.72
N SER A 284 -7.83 14.93 -5.17
CA SER A 284 -7.55 16.14 -5.96
C SER A 284 -6.22 16.05 -6.70
N TRP A 285 -5.17 15.57 -6.03
CA TRP A 285 -3.87 15.33 -6.65
C TRP A 285 -3.93 14.23 -7.71
N LEU A 286 -4.62 13.13 -7.45
CA LEU A 286 -4.75 12.02 -8.39
C LEU A 286 -5.47 12.47 -9.68
N HIS A 287 -6.60 13.14 -9.54
CA HIS A 287 -7.35 13.69 -10.68
C HIS A 287 -6.53 14.73 -11.47
N ALA A 288 -5.85 15.64 -10.78
CA ALA A 288 -4.99 16.62 -11.45
C ALA A 288 -3.82 15.95 -12.20
N SER A 289 -3.26 14.88 -11.65
CA SER A 289 -2.15 14.13 -12.28
C SER A 289 -2.62 13.40 -13.54
N ILE A 290 -3.80 12.78 -13.50
CA ILE A 290 -4.42 12.12 -14.66
C ILE A 290 -4.73 13.17 -15.75
N ALA A 291 -5.47 14.22 -15.40
CA ALA A 291 -5.88 15.26 -16.35
C ALA A 291 -4.68 15.96 -17.01
N LYS A 292 -3.59 16.17 -16.27
CA LYS A 292 -2.36 16.74 -16.84
C LYS A 292 -1.79 15.86 -17.95
N ILE A 293 -1.74 14.54 -17.75
CA ILE A 293 -1.19 13.61 -18.74
C ILE A 293 -2.11 13.54 -19.97
N GLU A 294 -3.42 13.51 -19.78
CA GLU A 294 -4.41 13.51 -20.88
C GLU A 294 -4.32 14.77 -21.74
N ILE A 295 -4.20 15.96 -21.12
CA ILE A 295 -4.02 17.23 -21.84
C ILE A 295 -2.70 17.26 -22.62
N GLU A 296 -1.62 16.75 -22.03
CA GLU A 296 -0.32 16.63 -22.70
C GLU A 296 -0.38 15.64 -23.89
N ASP A 297 -1.31 14.69 -23.89
CA ASP A 297 -1.49 13.73 -24.99
C ASP A 297 -2.27 14.32 -26.16
N ILE A 298 -3.29 15.15 -25.90
CA ILE A 298 -4.08 15.84 -26.93
C ILE A 298 -3.26 16.89 -27.70
N ARG A 299 -2.20 17.43 -27.09
CA ARG A 299 -1.39 18.52 -27.67
C ARG A 299 -0.21 18.05 -28.53
N ASN A 300 0.07 16.75 -28.55
CA ASN A 300 1.17 16.14 -29.31
C ASN A 300 0.63 15.32 -30.48
#